data_AF-A0A378JBE6-F1
#
_entry.id   AF-A0A378JBE6-F1
#
_cell.length_a   1.000
_cell.length_b   1.000
_cell.length_c   1.000
_cell.angle_alpha   90.00
_cell.angle_beta   90.00
_cell.angle_gamma   90.00
#
_symmetry.space_group_name_H-M   'P 1'
#
loop_
_entity.id
_entity.type
_entity.pdbx_description
1 polymer ?
#
loop_
_entity_poly.entity_id
_entity_poly.type
_entity_poly.pdbx_seq_one_letter_code
_entity_poly.pdbx_strand_id
1 'polypeptide(L)'
;MTKGQLAQPKEVIYELIRKNGYFPNNPHYPLLIYKNMVAFTDQPPQAIQAFLRQNQWINSWVDGIYKNHHYHSNTHELLVVIAGYCQVQIGGAQGKMYEIARGDVIILPAGVAHKNRRSTNDFKCIGAYPFDVECDMNYGKAEEHPQVVDNIKQVGLPARDPLFGEEGLLFDYWK
;
A
#
# COMPACT_ATOMS: atom_id res chain seq x y z
N MET A 1 0.59 21.60 -1.55
CA MET A 1 -0.41 21.29 -0.52
C MET A 1 0.29 21.19 0.82
N THR A 2 -0.26 21.80 1.89
CA THR A 2 0.27 21.64 3.25
C THR A 2 -0.56 20.57 3.99
N LYS A 3 0.05 19.88 4.97
CA LYS A 3 -0.53 18.70 5.63
C LYS A 3 -1.91 18.94 6.27
N GLY A 4 -2.20 20.16 6.73
CA GLY A 4 -3.47 20.53 7.38
C GLY A 4 -4.65 20.84 6.46
N GLN A 5 -4.52 20.68 5.14
CA GLN A 5 -5.57 21.00 4.15
C GLN A 5 -6.22 19.77 3.51
N LEU A 6 -5.75 18.56 3.80
CA LEU A 6 -6.36 17.34 3.28
C LEU A 6 -7.66 17.04 4.04
N ALA A 7 -8.74 16.86 3.30
CA ALA A 7 -9.98 16.34 3.86
C ALA A 7 -9.76 14.89 4.34
N GLN A 8 -10.46 14.51 5.41
CA GLN A 8 -10.53 13.11 5.84
C GLN A 8 -11.18 12.25 4.74
N PRO A 9 -10.81 10.96 4.62
CA PRO A 9 -11.47 10.06 3.69
C PRO A 9 -12.95 9.91 4.05
N LYS A 10 -13.80 9.77 3.03
CA LYS A 10 -15.24 9.53 3.24
C LYS A 10 -15.51 8.15 3.84
N GLU A 11 -14.63 7.21 3.53
CA GLU A 11 -14.70 5.82 3.97
C GLU A 11 -13.27 5.28 4.08
N VAL A 12 -13.04 4.50 5.13
CA VAL A 12 -11.83 3.69 5.29
C VAL A 12 -12.23 2.23 5.30
N ILE A 13 -11.81 1.49 4.29
CA ILE A 13 -11.89 0.03 4.30
C ILE A 13 -10.66 -0.48 5.05
N TYR A 14 -10.85 -1.33 6.04
CA TYR A 14 -9.75 -1.96 6.76
C TYR A 14 -10.00 -3.46 6.98
N GLU A 15 -8.99 -4.29 6.71
CA GLU A 15 -9.13 -5.75 6.84
C GLU A 15 -7.80 -6.41 7.23
N LEU A 16 -7.81 -7.25 8.27
CA LEU A 16 -6.66 -8.10 8.60
C LEU A 16 -6.58 -9.26 7.61
N ILE A 17 -5.52 -9.26 6.79
CA ILE A 17 -5.32 -10.25 5.76
C ILE A 17 -4.58 -11.46 6.35
N ARG A 18 -5.29 -12.59 6.47
CA ARG A 18 -4.74 -13.84 7.04
C ARG A 18 -3.81 -14.54 6.06
N LYS A 19 -2.89 -15.35 6.59
CA LYS A 19 -2.00 -16.22 5.80
C LYS A 19 -2.78 -17.06 4.79
N ASN A 20 -2.24 -17.22 3.58
CA ASN A 20 -2.82 -18.02 2.51
C ASN A 20 -1.74 -18.82 1.79
N GLY A 21 -1.63 -20.11 2.11
CA GLY A 21 -0.53 -20.95 1.61
C GLY A 21 0.83 -20.37 2.01
N TYR A 22 1.69 -20.10 1.01
CA TYR A 22 3.00 -19.48 1.20
C TYR A 22 2.98 -17.94 1.18
N PHE A 23 1.82 -17.30 1.00
CA PHE A 23 1.69 -15.85 1.22
C PHE A 23 1.51 -15.59 2.72
N PRO A 24 2.51 -14.99 3.40
CA PRO A 24 2.42 -14.80 4.85
C PRO A 24 1.30 -13.83 5.23
N ASN A 25 1.11 -12.78 4.41
CA ASN A 25 0.27 -11.62 4.72
C ASN A 25 0.66 -11.02 6.08
N ASN A 26 -0.22 -10.22 6.70
CA ASN A 26 0.09 -9.55 7.95
C ASN A 26 -1.02 -9.76 8.98
N PRO A 27 -0.74 -10.47 10.10
CA PRO A 27 -1.73 -10.74 11.11
C PRO A 27 -1.91 -9.60 12.14
N HIS A 28 -1.07 -8.57 12.11
CA HIS A 28 -1.06 -7.48 13.11
C HIS A 28 -1.62 -6.18 12.54
N TYR A 29 -1.13 -5.77 11.36
CA TYR A 29 -1.56 -4.53 10.72
C TYR A 29 -2.59 -4.83 9.62
N PRO A 30 -3.77 -4.19 9.64
CA PRO A 30 -4.76 -4.35 8.58
C PRO A 30 -4.34 -3.65 7.29
N LEU A 31 -4.72 -4.23 6.14
CA LEU A 31 -4.83 -3.47 4.89
C LEU A 31 -5.71 -2.25 5.13
N LEU A 32 -5.31 -1.07 4.64
CA LEU A 32 -6.16 0.12 4.63
C LEU A 32 -6.41 0.60 3.20
N ILE A 33 -7.65 1.02 2.91
CA ILE A 33 -8.00 1.74 1.68
C ILE A 33 -8.78 2.99 2.06
N TYR A 34 -8.16 4.15 1.84
CA TYR A 34 -8.79 5.45 2.00
C TYR A 34 -9.49 5.82 0.71
N LYS A 35 -10.83 5.90 0.76
CA LYS A 35 -11.65 6.17 -0.42
C LYS A 35 -11.80 7.67 -0.64
N ASN A 36 -11.68 8.09 -1.91
CA ASN A 36 -12.02 9.43 -2.38
C ASN A 36 -11.16 10.58 -1.80
N MET A 37 -9.84 10.40 -1.80
CA MET A 37 -8.82 11.42 -1.54
C MET A 37 -8.52 12.30 -2.78
N VAL A 38 -9.55 12.67 -3.55
CA VAL A 38 -9.39 13.28 -4.89
C VAL A 38 -8.57 14.58 -4.87
N ALA A 39 -8.75 15.43 -3.85
CA ALA A 39 -7.98 16.67 -3.72
C ALA A 39 -6.46 16.41 -3.72
N PHE A 40 -6.04 15.28 -3.14
CA PHE A 40 -4.65 14.83 -3.13
C PHE A 40 -4.23 14.20 -4.47
N THR A 41 -5.04 13.30 -5.01
CA THR A 41 -4.67 12.53 -6.22
C THR A 41 -4.75 13.32 -7.52
N ASP A 42 -5.45 14.46 -7.53
CA ASP A 42 -5.59 15.35 -8.70
C ASP A 42 -4.36 16.24 -8.94
N GLN A 43 -3.38 16.19 -8.04
CA GLN A 43 -2.13 16.92 -8.21
C GLN A 43 -1.21 16.24 -9.25
N PRO A 44 -0.28 16.99 -9.85
CA PRO A 44 0.78 16.39 -10.66
C PRO A 44 1.55 15.32 -9.87
N PRO A 45 1.93 14.18 -10.49
CA PRO A 45 2.61 13.09 -9.79
C PRO A 45 3.83 13.54 -8.99
N GLN A 46 4.63 14.46 -9.51
CA GLN A 46 5.81 15.01 -8.84
C GLN A 46 5.47 15.75 -7.55
N ALA A 47 4.32 16.43 -7.51
CA ALA A 47 3.84 17.12 -6.30
C ALA A 47 3.38 16.11 -5.24
N ILE A 48 2.72 15.03 -5.66
CA ILE A 48 2.34 13.92 -4.77
C ILE A 48 3.60 13.26 -4.19
N GLN A 49 4.56 12.89 -5.03
CA GLN A 49 5.83 12.28 -4.61
C GLN A 49 6.62 13.19 -3.65
N ALA A 50 6.69 14.49 -3.92
CA ALA A 50 7.32 15.46 -3.01
C ALA A 50 6.60 15.55 -1.67
N PHE A 51 5.26 15.51 -1.66
CA PHE A 51 4.47 15.49 -0.43
C PHE A 51 4.71 14.20 0.37
N LEU A 52 4.68 13.04 -0.28
CA LEU A 52 4.97 11.75 0.36
C LEU A 52 6.36 11.74 1.00
N ARG A 53 7.37 12.28 0.30
CA ARG A 53 8.73 12.41 0.83
C ARG A 53 8.78 13.27 2.11
N GLN A 54 7.98 14.32 2.22
CA GLN A 54 7.86 15.12 3.46
C GLN A 54 7.21 14.35 4.62
N ASN A 55 6.51 13.26 4.33
CA ASN A 55 6.00 12.30 5.30
C ASN A 55 6.90 11.05 5.40
N GLN A 56 8.12 11.10 4.88
CA GLN A 56 9.08 9.99 4.90
C GLN A 56 8.63 8.75 4.13
N TRP A 57 7.62 8.88 3.26
CA TRP A 57 7.28 7.89 2.24
C TRP A 57 8.11 8.19 1.00
N ILE A 58 9.20 7.44 0.85
CA ILE A 58 10.30 7.70 -0.09
C ILE A 58 10.37 6.62 -1.17
N ASN A 59 11.42 6.68 -2.00
CA ASN A 59 11.70 5.72 -3.08
C ASN A 59 10.49 5.51 -4.01
N SER A 60 9.75 6.59 -4.25
CA SER A 60 8.48 6.54 -4.96
C SER A 60 8.64 6.34 -6.46
N TRP A 61 7.70 5.63 -7.08
CA TRP A 61 7.66 5.35 -8.51
C TRP A 61 6.26 5.61 -9.09
N VAL A 62 6.12 5.63 -10.43
CA VAL A 62 4.82 5.84 -11.10
C VAL A 62 4.61 4.77 -12.17
N ASP A 63 3.71 3.83 -11.92
CA ASP A 63 3.37 2.73 -12.84
C ASP A 63 2.05 2.04 -12.43
N GLY A 64 1.69 0.92 -13.07
CA GLY A 64 0.62 0.03 -12.64
C GLY A 64 1.07 -1.02 -11.62
N ILE A 65 0.11 -1.87 -11.20
CA ILE A 65 0.36 -3.00 -10.29
C ILE A 65 0.67 -4.25 -11.13
N TYR A 66 1.63 -5.08 -10.69
CA TYR A 66 1.98 -6.35 -11.35
C TYR A 66 0.81 -7.31 -11.49
N LYS A 67 0.78 -8.09 -12.59
CA LYS A 67 -0.23 -9.13 -12.83
C LYS A 67 -0.02 -10.42 -12.04
N ASN A 68 1.19 -10.62 -11.52
CA ASN A 68 1.51 -11.75 -10.64
C ASN A 68 1.43 -11.29 -9.18
N HIS A 69 1.02 -12.18 -8.28
CA HIS A 69 1.09 -11.89 -6.85
C HIS A 69 2.52 -11.63 -6.45
N HIS A 70 2.73 -10.52 -5.75
CA HIS A 70 3.98 -10.19 -5.11
C HIS A 70 3.72 -9.54 -3.76
N TYR A 71 4.75 -9.49 -2.92
CA TYR A 71 4.76 -8.77 -1.65
C TYR A 71 6.19 -8.39 -1.27
N HIS A 72 6.28 -7.36 -0.43
CA HIS A 72 7.50 -6.97 0.27
C HIS A 72 7.49 -7.56 1.68
N SER A 73 8.53 -8.30 2.07
CA SER A 73 8.64 -8.85 3.42
C SER A 73 9.33 -7.87 4.39
N ASN A 74 10.08 -6.90 3.86
CA ASN A 74 10.92 -6.00 4.64
C ASN A 74 10.40 -4.56 4.77
N THR A 75 9.28 -4.21 4.14
CA THR A 75 8.71 -2.86 4.19
C THR A 75 7.20 -2.86 3.95
N HIS A 76 6.54 -1.78 4.38
CA HIS A 76 5.16 -1.47 3.99
C HIS A 76 5.15 -0.75 2.65
N GLU A 77 4.02 -0.81 1.94
CA GLU A 77 3.86 -0.16 0.65
C GLU A 77 2.62 0.72 0.62
N LEU A 78 2.76 1.90 0.02
CA LEU A 78 1.68 2.80 -0.30
C LEU A 78 1.41 2.76 -1.79
N LEU A 79 0.14 2.72 -2.19
CA LEU A 79 -0.29 2.95 -3.57
C LEU A 79 -1.29 4.10 -3.62
N VAL A 80 -0.96 5.19 -4.31
CA VAL A 80 -1.86 6.32 -4.58
C VAL A 80 -2.39 6.20 -6.00
N VAL A 81 -3.69 5.93 -6.18
CA VAL A 81 -4.27 5.74 -7.51
C VAL A 81 -4.55 7.10 -8.16
N ILE A 82 -3.83 7.39 -9.24
CA ILE A 82 -3.87 8.70 -9.92
C ILE A 82 -4.62 8.67 -11.26
N ALA A 83 -4.86 7.49 -11.84
CA ALA A 83 -5.62 7.33 -13.08
C ALA A 83 -6.27 5.96 -13.18
N GLY A 84 -7.40 5.90 -13.90
CA GLY A 84 -8.10 4.66 -14.23
C GLY A 84 -8.73 3.94 -13.04
N TYR A 85 -9.00 2.66 -13.28
CA TYR A 85 -9.59 1.70 -12.33
C TYR A 85 -8.83 0.38 -12.37
N CYS A 86 -8.74 -0.29 -11.23
CA CYS A 86 -8.19 -1.63 -11.10
C CYS A 86 -9.02 -2.48 -10.13
N GLN A 87 -9.25 -3.72 -10.52
CA GLN A 87 -9.62 -4.80 -9.60
C GLN A 87 -8.32 -5.44 -9.12
N VAL A 88 -7.96 -5.18 -7.87
CA VAL A 88 -6.76 -5.74 -7.21
C VAL A 88 -7.17 -6.95 -6.37
N GLN A 89 -6.46 -8.07 -6.53
CA GLN A 89 -6.61 -9.22 -5.65
C GLN A 89 -5.60 -9.10 -4.50
N ILE A 90 -6.06 -9.18 -3.26
CA ILE A 90 -5.22 -9.03 -2.06
C ILE A 90 -5.33 -10.27 -1.17
N GLY A 91 -4.19 -10.77 -0.70
CA GLY A 91 -4.07 -11.90 0.22
C GLY A 91 -3.74 -13.24 -0.43
N GLY A 92 -3.26 -13.25 -1.68
CA GLY A 92 -2.85 -14.46 -2.39
C GLY A 92 -3.97 -15.09 -3.24
N ALA A 93 -3.80 -16.35 -3.67
CA ALA A 93 -4.65 -16.99 -4.69
C ALA A 93 -6.15 -17.03 -4.33
N GLN A 94 -6.47 -17.20 -3.05
CA GLN A 94 -7.84 -17.19 -2.51
C GLN A 94 -8.20 -15.83 -1.88
N GLY A 95 -7.37 -14.82 -2.12
CA GLY A 95 -7.54 -13.47 -1.60
C GLY A 95 -8.76 -12.75 -2.20
N LYS A 96 -9.28 -11.78 -1.46
CA LYS A 96 -10.44 -10.98 -1.83
C LYS A 96 -10.11 -9.99 -2.95
N MET A 97 -11.09 -9.71 -3.79
CA MET A 97 -11.00 -8.67 -4.83
C MET A 97 -11.45 -7.33 -4.24
N TYR A 98 -10.66 -6.30 -4.48
CA TYR A 98 -10.99 -4.92 -4.14
C TYR A 98 -11.03 -4.06 -5.40
N GLU A 99 -11.97 -3.13 -5.42
CA GLU A 99 -12.12 -2.15 -6.48
C GLU A 99 -11.47 -0.83 -6.05
N ILE A 100 -10.45 -0.44 -6.81
CA ILE A 100 -9.68 0.78 -6.58
C ILE A 100 -9.73 1.64 -7.84
N ALA A 101 -9.87 2.95 -7.68
CA ALA A 101 -9.94 3.90 -8.77
C ALA A 101 -9.20 5.19 -8.39
N ARG A 102 -9.00 6.07 -9.39
CA ARG A 102 -8.46 7.41 -9.14
C ARG A 102 -9.14 8.05 -7.93
N GLY A 103 -8.33 8.56 -7.01
CA GLY A 103 -8.80 9.11 -5.74
C GLY A 103 -8.59 8.17 -4.56
N ASP A 104 -8.31 6.89 -4.77
CA ASP A 104 -8.08 5.96 -3.67
C ASP A 104 -6.61 5.91 -3.28
N VAL A 105 -6.37 5.71 -1.98
CA VAL A 105 -5.04 5.47 -1.41
C VAL A 105 -5.07 4.14 -0.67
N ILE A 106 -4.10 3.27 -0.94
CA ILE A 106 -4.02 1.93 -0.39
C ILE A 106 -2.74 1.83 0.42
N ILE A 107 -2.81 1.31 1.63
CA ILE A 107 -1.66 1.09 2.49
C ILE A 107 -1.60 -0.41 2.78
N LEU A 108 -0.54 -1.04 2.27
CA LEU A 108 -0.27 -2.47 2.32
C LEU A 108 0.75 -2.74 3.43
N PRO A 109 0.34 -3.47 4.48
CA PRO A 109 1.28 -4.00 5.45
C PRO A 109 2.33 -4.92 4.80
N ALA A 110 3.48 -5.05 5.46
CA ALA A 110 4.54 -5.96 5.01
C ALA A 110 3.98 -7.39 4.97
N GLY A 111 4.30 -8.12 3.92
CA GLY A 111 3.82 -9.48 3.68
C GLY A 111 2.52 -9.58 2.90
N VAL A 112 1.74 -8.50 2.76
CA VAL A 112 0.43 -8.54 2.11
C VAL A 112 0.58 -8.71 0.59
N ALA A 113 0.27 -9.90 0.12
CA ALA A 113 0.35 -10.25 -1.29
C ALA A 113 -0.73 -9.56 -2.09
N HIS A 114 -0.38 -8.97 -3.23
CA HIS A 114 -1.34 -8.31 -4.09
C HIS A 114 -0.99 -8.43 -5.58
N LYS A 115 -2.01 -8.33 -6.45
CA LYS A 115 -1.83 -8.28 -7.91
C LYS A 115 -2.97 -7.56 -8.61
N ASN A 116 -2.69 -7.01 -9.77
CA ASN A 116 -3.68 -6.54 -10.72
C ASN A 116 -4.38 -7.73 -11.38
N ARG A 117 -5.70 -7.87 -11.15
CA ARG A 117 -6.53 -8.87 -11.82
C ARG A 117 -7.04 -8.38 -13.17
N ARG A 118 -7.48 -7.12 -13.20
CA ARG A 118 -8.02 -6.41 -14.37
C ARG A 118 -7.90 -4.91 -14.10
N SER A 119 -7.43 -4.14 -15.07
CA SER A 119 -7.43 -2.69 -15.01
C SER A 119 -7.83 -2.07 -16.34
N THR A 120 -8.18 -0.78 -16.31
CA THR A 120 -8.31 0.03 -17.51
C THR A 120 -6.93 0.26 -18.13
N ASN A 121 -6.89 0.62 -19.42
CA ASN A 121 -5.63 0.84 -20.16
C ASN A 121 -4.82 2.04 -19.62
N ASP A 122 -5.51 2.99 -18.99
CA ASP A 122 -4.94 4.20 -18.42
C ASP A 122 -4.62 4.09 -16.92
N PHE A 123 -4.81 2.91 -16.32
CA PHE A 123 -4.58 2.72 -14.89
C PHE A 123 -3.13 3.04 -14.50
N LYS A 124 -2.97 3.94 -13.53
CA LYS A 124 -1.68 4.31 -12.95
C LYS A 124 -1.81 4.60 -11.46
N CYS A 125 -0.80 4.20 -10.71
CA CYS A 125 -0.62 4.57 -9.32
C CYS A 125 0.80 5.09 -9.07
N ILE A 126 0.97 5.73 -7.91
CA ILE A 126 2.28 6.07 -7.35
C ILE A 126 2.53 5.11 -6.20
N GLY A 127 3.61 4.36 -6.28
CA GLY A 127 4.10 3.57 -5.15
C GLY A 127 5.08 4.35 -4.29
N ALA A 128 5.14 4.08 -2.99
CA ALA A 128 6.14 4.62 -2.07
C ALA A 128 6.30 3.74 -0.82
N TYR A 129 7.41 3.90 -0.11
CA TYR A 129 7.77 3.07 1.05
C TYR A 129 8.19 3.94 2.25
N PRO A 130 7.84 3.58 3.49
CA PRO A 130 8.12 4.43 4.65
C PRO A 130 9.53 4.27 5.24
N PHE A 131 10.30 3.28 4.76
CA PHE A 131 11.64 2.98 5.27
C PHE A 131 12.68 3.08 4.15
N ASP A 132 13.89 3.51 4.50
CA ASP A 132 15.01 3.58 3.58
C ASP A 132 15.69 2.22 3.46
N VAL A 133 14.99 1.29 2.81
CA VAL A 133 15.44 -0.08 2.56
C VAL A 133 15.24 -0.40 1.08
N GLU A 134 16.11 -1.25 0.54
CA GLU A 134 15.88 -1.85 -0.77
C GLU A 134 14.73 -2.86 -0.65
N CYS A 135 13.59 -2.55 -1.26
CA CYS A 135 12.39 -3.38 -1.17
C CYS A 135 12.60 -4.73 -1.88
N ASP A 136 12.30 -5.83 -1.19
CA ASP A 136 12.46 -7.17 -1.73
C ASP A 136 11.23 -7.60 -2.56
N MET A 137 11.39 -8.47 -3.55
CA MET A 137 10.27 -8.97 -4.35
C MET A 137 10.06 -10.45 -4.09
N ASN A 138 8.99 -10.79 -3.38
CA ASN A 138 8.63 -12.17 -3.06
C ASN A 138 7.33 -12.57 -3.76
N TYR A 139 7.19 -13.86 -4.08
CA TYR A 139 6.15 -14.39 -4.97
C TYR A 139 5.34 -15.52 -4.35
N GLY A 140 5.57 -15.85 -3.07
CA GLY A 140 4.85 -16.90 -2.36
C GLY A 140 5.42 -18.28 -2.67
N LYS A 141 6.75 -18.38 -2.77
CA LYS A 141 7.47 -19.64 -2.99
C LYS A 141 7.89 -20.25 -1.65
N ALA A 142 7.96 -21.58 -1.59
CA ALA A 142 8.35 -22.28 -0.37
C ALA A 142 9.77 -21.91 0.10
N GLU A 143 10.71 -21.76 -0.83
CA GLU A 143 12.11 -21.38 -0.55
C GLU A 143 12.30 -19.95 -0.02
N GLU A 144 11.28 -19.09 -0.06
CA GLU A 144 11.32 -17.77 0.61
C GLU A 144 11.20 -17.92 2.15
N HIS A 145 10.72 -19.07 2.63
CA HIS A 145 10.48 -19.34 4.05
C HIS A 145 11.68 -20.04 4.70
N PRO A 146 11.95 -19.79 6.00
CA PRO A 146 11.18 -18.97 6.93
C PRO A 146 11.52 -17.46 6.91
N GLN A 147 12.54 -17.06 6.15
CA GLN A 147 13.13 -15.71 6.24
C GLN A 147 12.10 -14.58 6.07
N VAL A 148 11.19 -14.69 5.09
CA VAL A 148 10.15 -13.66 4.89
C VAL A 148 9.23 -13.48 6.11
N VAL A 149 8.96 -14.54 6.86
CA VAL A 149 8.13 -14.47 8.06
C VAL A 149 8.85 -13.72 9.18
N ASP A 150 10.17 -13.92 9.30
CA ASP A 150 10.97 -13.21 10.30
C ASP A 150 11.19 -11.76 9.92
N ASN A 151 11.38 -11.44 8.64
CA ASN A 151 11.42 -10.07 8.13
C ASN A 151 10.13 -9.32 8.47
N ILE A 152 8.96 -9.89 8.16
CA ILE A 152 7.66 -9.24 8.39
C ILE A 152 7.45 -8.90 9.88
N LYS A 153 7.91 -9.76 10.81
CA LYS A 153 7.82 -9.49 12.25
C LYS A 153 8.70 -8.31 12.71
N GLN A 154 9.77 -8.03 11.99
CA GLN A 154 10.70 -6.94 12.30
C GLN A 154 10.25 -5.60 11.72
N VAL A 155 9.30 -5.60 10.78
CA VAL A 155 8.75 -4.36 10.21
C VAL A 155 7.86 -3.68 11.26
N GLY A 156 8.37 -2.60 11.84
CA GLY A 156 7.64 -1.76 12.80
C GLY A 156 6.70 -0.75 12.14
N LEU A 157 6.09 0.12 12.94
CA LEU A 157 5.26 1.22 12.44
C LEU A 157 6.10 2.23 11.64
N PRO A 158 5.55 2.83 10.56
CA PRO A 158 6.16 3.99 9.93
C PRO A 158 6.15 5.18 10.89
N ALA A 159 7.12 6.08 10.77
CA ALA A 159 7.19 7.25 11.65
C ALA A 159 6.06 8.28 11.40
N ARG A 160 5.41 8.22 10.23
CA ARG A 160 4.33 9.14 9.81
C ARG A 160 3.33 8.41 8.92
N ASP A 161 2.06 8.76 9.05
CA ASP A 161 1.04 8.48 8.05
C ASP A 161 1.39 9.20 6.72
N PRO A 162 1.17 8.54 5.56
CA PRO A 162 1.55 9.08 4.25
C PRO A 162 0.84 10.38 3.87
N LEU A 163 -0.36 10.59 4.39
CA LEU A 163 -1.21 11.75 4.10
C LEU A 163 -1.24 12.74 5.27
N PHE A 164 -1.36 12.24 6.50
CA PHE A 164 -1.71 13.04 7.67
C PHE A 164 -0.57 13.26 8.67
N GLY A 165 0.60 12.65 8.48
CA GLY A 165 1.79 12.92 9.30
C GLY A 165 1.84 12.14 10.61
N GLU A 166 2.36 12.75 11.69
CA GLU A 166 2.72 12.08 12.95
C GLU A 166 1.52 11.50 13.72
N GLU A 167 0.37 12.17 13.68
CA GLU A 167 -0.86 11.74 14.36
C GLU A 167 -1.94 11.36 13.35
N GLY A 168 -1.50 10.76 12.23
CA GLY A 168 -2.37 10.46 11.12
C GLY A 168 -3.26 9.23 11.33
N LEU A 169 -4.28 9.15 10.48
CA LEU A 169 -5.35 8.15 10.53
C LEU A 169 -4.83 6.70 10.53
N LEU A 170 -3.67 6.42 9.92
CA LEU A 170 -3.03 5.09 9.95
C LEU A 170 -2.92 4.54 11.37
N PHE A 171 -2.53 5.37 12.34
CA PHE A 171 -2.24 4.96 13.71
C PHE A 171 -3.49 4.66 14.54
N ASP A 172 -4.68 5.03 14.05
CA ASP A 172 -5.93 4.57 14.66
C ASP A 172 -6.15 3.06 14.42
N TYR A 173 -5.60 2.54 13.32
CA TYR A 173 -5.77 1.15 12.88
C TYR A 173 -4.53 0.28 13.12
N TRP A 174 -3.33 0.85 13.03
CA TRP A 174 -2.06 0.14 13.19
C TRP A 174 -1.50 0.38 14.59
N LYS A 175 -1.56 -0.64 15.45
CA LYS A 175 -1.15 -0.61 16.87
C LYS A 175 -0.17 -1.71 17.19
#